data_AF-A0AAW5ZAJ1-F1
#
_entry.id   AF-A0AAW5ZAJ1-F1
#
_cell.length_a   1.000
_cell.length_b   1.000
_cell.length_c   1.000
_cell.angle_alpha   90.00
_cell.angle_beta   90.00
_cell.angle_gamma   90.00
#
_symmetry.space_group_name_H-M   'P 1'
#
loop_
_entity.id
_entity.type
_entity.pdbx_description
1 polymer ?
#
loop_
_entity_poly.entity_id
_entity_poly.type
_entity_poly.pdbx_seq_one_letter_code
_entity_poly.pdbx_strand_id
1 'polypeptide(L)' 'QQRVAIARALMQQAKVILADEPIASLDPESARIVMDTLRDINQNDGITVVVTLHQVDYALRYCERIVALR' A
#
# COMPACT_ATOMS: atom_id res chain seq x y z
N GLN A 1 -7.24 7.66 9.79
CA GLN A 1 -6.77 8.70 8.85
C GLN A 1 -6.45 8.11 7.46
N GLN A 2 -5.79 6.95 7.34
CA GLN A 2 -5.53 6.27 6.05
C GLN A 2 -6.75 6.01 5.17
N ARG A 3 -7.88 5.53 5.74
CA ARG A 3 -9.11 5.28 4.97
C ARG A 3 -9.67 6.52 4.26
N VAL A 4 -9.52 7.70 4.88
CA VAL A 4 -9.94 8.97 4.27
C VAL A 4 -9.03 9.35 3.09
N ALA A 5 -7.73 9.05 3.19
CA ALA A 5 -6.79 9.27 2.10
C ALA A 5 -7.08 8.35 0.89
N ILE A 6 -7.40 7.08 1.16
CA ILE A 6 -7.84 6.10 0.15
C ILE A 6 -9.12 6.57 -0.54
N ALA A 7 -10.16 6.89 0.24
CA ALA A 7 -11.43 7.35 -0.32
C ALA A 7 -11.27 8.61 -1.20
N ARG A 8 -10.43 9.55 -0.78
CA ARG A 8 -10.12 10.76 -1.55
C ARG A 8 -9.35 10.45 -2.84
N ALA A 9 -8.41 9.49 -2.83
CA ALA A 9 -7.70 9.05 -4.03
C ALA A 9 -8.66 8.40 -5.05
N LEU A 10 -9.59 7.56 -4.56
CA LEU A 10 -10.63 6.94 -5.39
C LEU A 10 -11.57 7.99 -6.00
N MET A 11 -12.03 8.97 -5.22
CA MET A 11 -12.89 10.04 -5.74
C MET A 11 -12.21 10.93 -6.78
N GLN A 12 -10.88 11.07 -6.73
CA GLN A 12 -10.11 11.86 -7.69
C GLN A 12 -9.71 11.06 -8.93
N GLN A 13 -10.18 9.81 -9.09
CA GLN A 13 -9.72 8.89 -10.13
C GLN A 13 -8.19 8.80 -10.20
N ALA A 14 -7.55 8.74 -9.03
CA ALA A 14 -6.11 8.65 -8.96
C ALA A 14 -5.62 7.42 -9.72
N LYS A 15 -4.74 7.60 -10.70
CA LYS A 15 -4.15 6.49 -11.45
C LYS A 15 -3.03 5.79 -10.68
N VAL A 16 -2.45 6.50 -9.70
CA VAL A 16 -1.33 6.04 -8.88
C VAL A 16 -1.52 6.47 -7.43
N ILE A 17 -1.26 5.56 -6.49
CA ILE A 17 -1.16 5.81 -5.05
C ILE A 17 0.29 5.61 -4.64
N LEU A 18 0.87 6.62 -4.01
CA LEU A 18 2.18 6.53 -3.36
C LEU A 18 1.95 6.47 -1.85
N ALA A 19 2.36 5.37 -1.21
CA ALA A 19 2.28 5.23 0.24
C ALA A 19 3.70 5.15 0.82
N ASP A 20 4.11 6.20 1.50
CA ASP A 20 5.40 6.25 2.18
C ASP A 20 5.27 5.61 3.57
N GLU A 21 5.95 4.48 3.77
CA GLU A 21 5.93 3.69 5.00
C GLU A 21 4.54 3.49 5.64
N PRO A 22 3.57 2.91 4.91
CA PRO A 22 2.18 2.86 5.34
C PRO A 22 1.95 2.01 6.60
N ILE A 23 2.94 1.20 6.96
CA ILE A 23 2.88 0.28 8.11
C ILE A 23 3.86 0.65 9.23
N ALA A 24 4.53 1.80 9.14
CA ALA A 24 5.43 2.24 10.19
C ALA A 24 4.70 2.36 11.54
N SER A 25 5.30 1.81 12.59
CA SER A 25 4.76 1.82 13.96
C SER A 25 3.41 1.12 14.16
N LEU A 26 2.92 0.33 13.19
CA LEU A 26 1.73 -0.49 13.36
C LEU A 26 2.09 -1.87 13.93
N ASP A 27 1.16 -2.45 14.68
CA ASP A 27 1.22 -3.85 15.06
C ASP A 27 1.05 -4.76 13.80
N PRO A 28 1.51 -6.02 13.84
CA PRO A 28 1.48 -6.90 12.67
C PRO A 28 0.08 -7.15 12.08
N GLU A 29 -0.97 -7.10 12.89
CA GLU A 29 -2.35 -7.28 12.43
C GLU A 29 -2.82 -6.05 11.66
N SER A 30 -2.63 -4.86 12.24
CA SER A 30 -2.94 -3.59 11.59
C SER A 30 -2.14 -3.39 10.29
N ALA A 31 -0.85 -3.74 10.29
CA ALA A 31 -0.01 -3.69 9.09
C ALA A 31 -0.58 -4.58 7.97
N ARG A 32 -1.02 -5.79 8.30
CA ARG A 32 -1.65 -6.71 7.34
C ARG A 32 -2.92 -6.11 6.74
N ILE A 33 -3.80 -5.55 7.56
CA ILE A 33 -5.05 -4.92 7.10
C ILE A 33 -4.77 -3.79 6.11
N VAL A 34 -3.76 -2.95 6.40
CA VAL A 34 -3.36 -1.85 5.51
C VAL A 34 -2.83 -2.39 4.17
N MET A 35 -1.95 -3.39 4.20
CA MET A 35 -1.39 -3.99 2.99
C MET A 35 -2.44 -4.73 2.15
N ASP A 36 -3.36 -5.45 2.79
CA ASP A 36 -4.51 -6.10 2.13
C ASP A 36 -5.37 -5.04 1.43
N THR A 37 -5.69 -3.94 2.11
CA THR A 37 -6.48 -2.84 1.53
C THR A 37 -5.78 -2.23 0.30
N LEU A 38 -4.47 -1.99 0.38
CA LEU A 38 -3.69 -1.44 -0.75
C LEU A 38 -3.65 -2.42 -1.92
N ARG A 39 -3.58 -3.72 -1.66
CA ARG A 39 -3.63 -4.75 -2.68
C ARG A 39 -5.00 -4.84 -3.34
N ASP A 40 -6.08 -4.77 -2.56
CA ASP A 40 -7.44 -4.75 -3.09
C ASP A 40 -7.67 -3.56 -4.01
N ILE A 41 -7.18 -2.38 -3.66
CA ILE A 41 -7.26 -1.19 -4.53
C ILE A 41 -6.48 -1.42 -5.84
N ASN A 42 -5.31 -2.03 -5.76
CA ASN A 42 -4.54 -2.32 -6.97
C ASN A 42 -5.25 -3.33 -7.89
N GLN A 43 -5.81 -4.40 -7.31
CA GLN A 43 -6.41 -5.50 -8.07
C GLN A 43 -7.84 -5.21 -8.54
N ASN A 44 -8.66 -4.57 -7.71
CA ASN A 44 -10.08 -4.34 -7.99
C ASN A 44 -10.31 -3.00 -8.72
N ASP A 45 -9.59 -1.95 -8.33
CA ASP A 45 -9.77 -0.61 -8.90
C ASP A 45 -8.79 -0.32 -10.05
N GLY A 46 -7.80 -1.19 -10.28
CA GLY A 46 -6.79 -1.03 -11.35
C GLY A 46 -5.82 0.14 -11.12
N ILE A 47 -5.73 0.63 -9.88
CA ILE A 47 -4.88 1.76 -9.52
C ILE A 47 -3.47 1.27 -9.24
N THR A 48 -2.45 1.91 -9.81
CA THR A 48 -1.06 1.52 -9.51
C THR A 48 -0.70 1.94 -8.08
N VAL A 49 -0.19 1.01 -7.27
CA VAL A 49 0.24 1.33 -5.90
C VAL A 49 1.74 1.16 -5.78
N VAL A 50 2.42 2.19 -5.30
CA VAL A 50 3.85 2.16 -4.96
C VAL A 50 3.99 2.40 -3.47
N VAL A 51 4.67 1.48 -2.79
CA VAL A 51 4.88 1.56 -1.35
C VAL A 51 6.37 1.50 -1.03
N THR A 52 6.79 2.28 -0.04
CA THR A 52 8.11 2.12 0.59
C THR A 52 7.95 1.26 1.83
N LEU A 53 8.76 0.21 1.94
CA LEU A 53 8.70 -0.74 3.05
C LEU A 53 10.12 -1.01 3.54
N HIS A 54 10.29 -0.94 4.86
CA HIS A 54 11.52 -1.38 5.54
C HIS A 54 11.54 -2.88 5.80
N GLN A 55 10.37 -3.52 5.85
CA GLN A 55 10.21 -4.93 6.15
C GLN A 55 10.09 -5.74 4.84
N VAL A 56 11.12 -6.54 4.56
CA VAL A 56 11.22 -7.32 3.32
C VAL A 56 10.12 -8.37 3.20
N ASP A 57 9.67 -8.96 4.32
CA ASP A 57 8.62 -9.99 4.31
C ASP A 57 7.29 -9.48 3.73
N TYR A 58 6.92 -8.23 4.02
CA TYR A 58 5.72 -7.62 3.46
C TYR A 58 5.90 -7.31 1.98
N ALA A 59 7.08 -6.82 1.58
CA ALA A 59 7.37 -6.56 0.17
C ALA A 59 7.24 -7.84 -0.67
N LEU A 60 7.82 -8.95 -0.20
CA LEU A 60 7.75 -10.26 -0.88
C LEU A 60 6.33 -10.82 -0.95
N ARG A 61 5.49 -10.55 0.05
CA ARG A 61 4.12 -11.08 0.10
C ARG A 61 3.14 -10.28 -0.75
N TYR A 62 3.28 -8.96 -0.78
CA TYR A 62 2.27 -8.05 -1.32
C TYR A 62 2.66 -7.39 -2.63
N CYS A 63 3.94 -7.20 -2.91
CA CYS A 63 4.40 -6.49 -4.09
C CYS A 63 4.75 -7.48 -5.22
N GLU A 64 4.18 -7.29 -6.40
CA GLU A 64 4.55 -8.07 -7.59
C GLU A 64 5.94 -7.71 -8.11
N ARG A 65 6.36 -6.47 -7.85
CA ARG A 65 7.67 -5.93 -8.25
C ARG A 65 8.31 -5.26 -7.04
N ILE A 66 9.59 -5.55 -6.84
CA ILE A 66 10.36 -5.03 -5.71
C ILE A 66 11.61 -4.34 -6.26
N VAL A 67 11.87 -3.12 -5.77
CA VAL A 67 13.10 -2.39 -6.04
C VAL A 67 13.84 -2.24 -4.72
N ALA A 68 14.99 -2.91 -4.59
CA ALA A 68 15.85 -2.77 -3.44
C ALA A 68 16.75 -1.54 -3.61
N LEU A 69 16.66 -0.61 -2.66
CA LEU A 69 17.54 0.56 -2.56
C LEU A 69 18.63 0.24 -1.51
N ARG A 70 19.88 0.59 -1.79
CA ARG A 70 21.04 0.43 -0.89
C ARG A 70 21.52 1.77 -0.39
#